data_AF-A0A6N3AWG7-F1
#
_entry.id   AF-A0A6N3AWG7-F1
#
_cell.length_a   1.000
_cell.length_b   1.000
_cell.length_c   1.000
_cell.angle_alpha   90.00
_cell.angle_beta   90.00
_cell.angle_gamma   90.00
#
_symmetry.space_group_name_H-M   'P 1'
#
loop_
_entity.id
_entity.type
_entity.pdbx_description
1 polymer ?
#
loop_
_entity_poly.entity_id
_entity_poly.type
_entity_poly.pdbx_seq_one_letter_code
_entity_poly.pdbx_strand_id
1 'polypeptide(L)'
;MPDYTLPFPGRELADQELTYDVCYAKILPQDRASIVERAWRKGEQAARDIFVKYGGETDFFKIAADSGLVCECVDKDYISGNQRYFSDYISGQSRIHLYLGAIRLWAQENGMTLETAQNVILSHEYFHFLEWTKLGLTSREYQVPMLKLGPLKLGKTGVRALSEIGAHAFARTYYELTEERERKDEATGI
;
A
#
# COMPACT_ATOMS: atom_id res chain seq x y z
N MET A 1 4.05 -15.83 20.44
CA MET A 1 3.15 -15.52 19.31
C MET A 1 3.85 -16.03 18.05
N PRO A 2 3.14 -16.59 17.05
CA PRO A 2 3.79 -16.93 15.79
C PRO A 2 4.38 -15.65 15.21
N ASP A 3 5.64 -15.72 14.84
CA ASP A 3 6.39 -14.64 14.19
C ASP A 3 5.69 -14.35 12.85
N TYR A 4 4.78 -13.37 12.84
CA TYR A 4 4.09 -12.94 11.65
C TYR A 4 5.13 -12.27 10.76
N THR A 5 5.67 -13.00 9.79
CA THR A 5 6.28 -12.34 8.63
C THR A 5 5.17 -11.49 8.03
N LEU A 6 5.26 -10.17 8.19
CA LEU A 6 4.29 -9.24 7.63
C LEU A 6 4.06 -9.63 6.17
N PRO A 7 2.79 -9.73 5.73
CA PRO A 7 2.52 -10.22 4.39
C PRO A 7 2.81 -9.15 3.32
N PHE A 8 3.27 -7.96 3.74
CA PHE A 8 3.76 -6.92 2.83
C PHE A 8 5.27 -7.04 2.62
N PRO A 9 5.72 -6.85 1.36
CA PRO A 9 7.12 -6.84 1.04
C PRO A 9 7.88 -5.82 1.88
N GLY A 10 9.04 -6.24 2.41
CA GLY A 10 9.96 -5.34 3.07
C GLY A 10 10.68 -4.39 2.14
N ARG A 11 11.47 -3.50 2.73
CA ARG A 11 12.33 -2.59 1.96
C ARG A 11 13.23 -3.34 1.00
N GLU A 12 13.64 -4.56 1.37
CA GLU A 12 14.49 -5.45 0.59
C GLU A 12 13.85 -5.86 -0.75
N LEU A 13 12.52 -5.89 -0.80
CA LEU A 13 11.74 -6.29 -1.97
C LEU A 13 11.22 -5.08 -2.78
N ALA A 14 11.36 -3.85 -2.27
CA ALA A 14 10.90 -2.65 -2.98
C ALA A 14 11.62 -2.42 -4.32
N ASP A 15 12.92 -2.76 -4.38
CA ASP A 15 13.68 -2.69 -5.63
C ASP A 15 13.21 -3.75 -6.64
N GLN A 16 12.75 -4.92 -6.17
CA GLN A 16 12.15 -5.96 -6.99
C GLN A 16 10.77 -5.54 -7.50
N GLU A 17 9.95 -4.90 -6.66
CA GLU A 17 8.63 -4.36 -7.05
C GLU A 17 8.73 -3.42 -8.26
N LEU A 18 9.77 -2.56 -8.29
CA LEU A 18 10.02 -1.67 -9.42
C LEU A 18 10.26 -2.43 -10.73
N THR A 19 10.84 -3.64 -10.69
CA THR A 19 11.15 -4.44 -11.89
C THR A 19 9.90 -4.98 -12.59
N TYR A 20 8.78 -5.08 -11.89
CA TYR A 20 7.50 -5.52 -12.44
C TYR A 20 6.74 -4.41 -13.17
N ASP A 21 7.19 -3.15 -13.06
CA ASP A 21 6.55 -2.05 -13.74
C ASP A 21 6.74 -2.15 -15.27
N VAL A 22 5.64 -1.97 -16.02
CA VAL A 22 5.65 -1.97 -17.49
C VAL A 22 6.57 -0.91 -18.10
N CYS A 23 6.87 0.15 -17.34
CA CYS A 23 7.78 1.22 -17.71
C CYS A 23 9.22 1.02 -17.21
N TYR A 24 9.55 -0.08 -16.53
CA TYR A 24 10.87 -0.30 -15.92
C TYR A 24 12.03 -0.08 -16.89
N ALA A 25 11.92 -0.63 -18.11
CA ALA A 25 12.92 -0.48 -19.16
C ALA A 25 13.13 0.98 -19.63
N LYS A 26 12.18 1.87 -19.35
CA LYS A 26 12.24 3.31 -19.68
C LYS A 26 12.86 4.16 -18.56
N ILE A 27 13.02 3.60 -17.36
CA ILE A 27 13.61 4.27 -16.21
C ILE A 27 15.14 4.23 -16.35
N LEU A 28 15.76 5.39 -16.22
CA LEU A 28 17.23 5.50 -16.27
C LEU A 28 17.84 4.69 -15.11
N PRO A 29 18.84 3.81 -15.37
CA PRO A 29 19.41 2.96 -14.32
C PRO A 29 19.88 3.71 -13.08
N GLN A 30 20.47 4.89 -13.25
CA GLN A 30 20.94 5.74 -12.14
C GLN A 30 19.81 6.32 -11.28
N ASP A 31 18.59 6.42 -11.81
CA ASP A 31 17.46 7.02 -11.08
C ASP A 31 16.74 5.99 -10.21
N ARG A 32 16.82 4.69 -10.56
CA ARG A 32 16.01 3.59 -10.00
C ARG A 32 16.05 3.55 -8.46
N ALA A 33 17.24 3.47 -7.88
CA ALA A 33 17.38 3.42 -6.42
C ALA A 33 16.79 4.68 -5.75
N SER A 34 16.99 5.86 -6.35
CA SER A 34 16.51 7.12 -5.77
C SER A 34 14.98 7.25 -5.81
N ILE A 35 14.32 6.73 -6.85
CA ILE A 35 12.87 6.81 -6.98
C ILE A 35 12.17 5.82 -6.03
N VAL A 36 12.74 4.62 -5.86
CA VAL A 36 12.28 3.62 -4.88
C VAL A 36 12.38 4.21 -3.48
N GLU A 37 13.53 4.78 -3.13
CA GLU A 37 13.76 5.35 -1.80
C GLU A 37 12.81 6.51 -1.50
N ARG A 38 12.54 7.38 -2.47
CA ARG A 38 11.56 8.48 -2.28
C ARG A 38 10.15 7.94 -2.07
N ALA A 39 9.72 6.96 -2.86
CA ALA A 39 8.41 6.32 -2.71
C ALA A 39 8.27 5.65 -1.35
N TRP A 40 9.30 4.91 -0.92
CA TRP A 40 9.33 4.24 0.38
C TRP A 40 9.21 5.25 1.52
N ARG A 41 10.08 6.27 1.57
CA ARG A 41 10.06 7.31 2.61
C ARG A 41 8.72 8.05 2.68
N LYS A 42 8.07 8.25 1.54
CA LYS A 42 6.74 8.88 1.52
C LYS A 42 5.69 8.01 2.22
N GLY A 43 5.73 6.70 2.01
CA GLY A 43 4.91 5.74 2.75
C GLY A 43 5.20 5.76 4.25
N GLU A 44 6.48 5.70 4.64
CA GLU A 44 6.89 5.75 6.06
C GLU A 44 6.43 7.04 6.74
N GLN A 45 6.62 8.19 6.08
CA GLN A 45 6.21 9.48 6.61
C GLN A 45 4.69 9.55 6.77
N ALA A 46 3.94 9.11 5.76
CA ALA A 46 2.48 9.06 5.84
C ALA A 46 2.01 8.14 6.98
N ALA A 47 2.66 7.00 7.21
CA ALA A 47 2.34 6.09 8.31
C ALA A 47 2.55 6.78 9.66
N ARG A 48 3.69 7.44 9.86
CA ARG A 48 4.01 8.18 11.08
C ARG A 48 2.99 9.30 11.34
N ASP A 49 2.63 10.06 10.31
CA ASP A 49 1.68 11.16 10.42
C ASP A 49 0.28 10.67 10.82
N ILE A 50 -0.18 9.58 10.19
CA ILE A 50 -1.49 8.98 10.52
C ILE A 50 -1.46 8.33 11.90
N PHE A 51 -0.38 7.65 12.26
CA PHE A 51 -0.23 7.03 13.58
C PHE A 51 -0.33 8.07 14.69
N VAL A 52 0.36 9.21 14.55
CA VAL A 52 0.24 10.33 15.50
C VAL A 52 -1.18 10.90 15.49
N LYS A 53 -1.76 11.14 14.31
CA LYS A 53 -3.10 11.72 14.18
C LYS A 53 -4.17 10.89 14.90
N TYR A 54 -4.11 9.57 14.79
CA TYR A 54 -5.08 8.65 15.36
C TYR A 54 -4.64 8.07 16.71
N GLY A 55 -3.56 8.59 17.30
CA GLY A 55 -3.06 8.12 18.58
C GLY A 55 -2.78 6.62 18.59
N GLY A 56 -2.25 6.08 17.50
CA GLY A 56 -1.90 4.68 17.31
C GLY A 56 -3.09 3.71 17.28
N GLU A 57 -4.28 4.13 16.86
CA GLU A 57 -5.41 3.25 16.56
C GLU A 57 -4.97 2.14 15.58
N THR A 58 -5.39 0.91 15.84
CA THR A 58 -5.02 -0.28 15.05
C THR A 58 -6.12 -0.71 14.09
N ASP A 59 -7.36 -0.27 14.31
CA ASP A 59 -8.51 -0.56 13.45
C ASP A 59 -8.57 0.41 12.24
N PHE A 60 -8.11 -0.07 11.08
CA PHE A 60 -8.15 0.71 9.85
C PHE A 60 -9.56 0.95 9.32
N PHE A 61 -10.58 0.19 9.73
CA PHE A 61 -11.96 0.52 9.37
C PHE A 61 -12.40 1.81 10.04
N LYS A 62 -12.02 2.04 11.30
CA LYS A 62 -12.26 3.32 11.97
C LYS A 62 -11.45 4.45 11.34
N ILE A 63 -10.16 4.24 11.10
CA ILE A 63 -9.29 5.26 10.47
C ILE A 63 -9.83 5.66 9.09
N ALA A 64 -10.26 4.68 8.29
CA ALA A 64 -10.86 4.87 6.98
C ALA A 64 -12.18 5.66 7.09
N ALA A 65 -13.11 5.23 7.95
CA ALA A 65 -14.39 5.89 8.15
C ALA A 65 -14.22 7.34 8.60
N ASP A 66 -13.37 7.61 9.59
CA ASP A 66 -13.07 8.95 10.09
C ASP A 66 -12.39 9.84 9.04
N SER A 67 -11.74 9.24 8.05
CA SER A 67 -11.13 9.94 6.93
C SER A 67 -12.06 10.13 5.73
N GLY A 68 -13.28 9.59 5.79
CA GLY A 68 -14.27 9.66 4.72
C GLY A 68 -14.09 8.60 3.62
N LEU A 69 -13.35 7.53 3.89
CA LEU A 69 -13.26 6.35 3.04
C LEU A 69 -14.35 5.34 3.43
N VAL A 70 -15.20 5.00 2.47
CA VAL A 70 -16.26 3.99 2.65
C VAL A 70 -15.71 2.62 2.28
N CYS A 71 -15.72 1.69 3.24
CA CYS A 71 -15.29 0.31 3.05
C CYS A 71 -16.51 -0.61 2.93
N GLU A 72 -16.68 -1.26 1.78
CA GLU A 72 -17.76 -2.23 1.54
C GLU A 72 -17.17 -3.64 1.44
N CYS A 73 -17.61 -4.53 2.32
CA CYS A 73 -17.23 -5.93 2.28
C CYS A 73 -18.16 -6.69 1.33
N VAL A 74 -17.59 -7.24 0.26
CA VAL A 74 -18.32 -7.96 -0.79
C VAL A 74 -18.01 -9.44 -0.67
N ASP A 75 -19.05 -10.26 -0.43
CA ASP A 75 -18.91 -11.71 -0.31
C ASP A 75 -18.73 -12.37 -1.69
N LYS A 76 -17.55 -12.20 -2.27
CA LYS A 76 -17.19 -12.66 -3.62
C LYS A 76 -15.70 -13.01 -3.66
N ASP A 77 -15.34 -14.07 -4.38
CA ASP A 77 -13.96 -14.28 -4.86
C ASP A 77 -13.87 -13.63 -6.25
N TYR A 78 -13.12 -12.54 -6.38
CA TYR A 78 -13.01 -11.80 -7.62
C TYR A 78 -11.72 -12.17 -8.36
N ILE A 79 -11.89 -12.85 -9.50
CA ILE A 79 -10.81 -13.27 -10.38
C ILE A 79 -11.07 -12.64 -11.75
N SER A 80 -10.06 -11.97 -12.32
CA SER A 80 -10.08 -11.44 -13.67
C SER A 80 -8.80 -11.86 -14.40
N GLY A 81 -8.96 -12.58 -15.51
CA GLY A 81 -7.84 -13.26 -16.16
C GLY A 81 -7.17 -14.27 -15.22
N ASN A 82 -5.85 -14.15 -15.04
CA ASN A 82 -5.06 -15.00 -14.15
C ASN A 82 -4.78 -14.35 -12.79
N GLN A 83 -5.45 -13.24 -12.46
CA GLN A 83 -5.21 -12.48 -11.23
C GLN A 83 -6.44 -12.49 -10.32
N ARG A 84 -6.19 -12.76 -9.04
CA ARG A 84 -7.17 -12.64 -7.96
C ARG A 84 -7.03 -11.28 -7.32
N TYR A 85 -8.15 -10.62 -7.08
CA TYR A 85 -8.23 -9.27 -6.52
C TYR A 85 -8.76 -9.35 -5.09
N PHE A 86 -8.03 -8.74 -4.16
CA PHE A 86 -8.45 -8.64 -2.77
C PHE A 86 -9.34 -7.42 -2.52
N SER A 87 -9.11 -6.38 -3.31
CA SER A 87 -9.72 -5.07 -3.17
C SER A 87 -9.87 -4.39 -4.54
N ASP A 88 -10.79 -3.44 -4.62
CA ASP A 88 -10.86 -2.46 -5.70
C ASP A 88 -11.19 -1.08 -5.13
N TYR A 89 -10.31 -0.10 -5.33
CA TYR A 89 -10.61 1.30 -5.04
C TYR A 89 -11.38 1.95 -6.20
N ILE A 90 -12.59 2.43 -5.90
CA ILE A 90 -13.42 3.14 -6.88
C ILE A 90 -12.99 4.60 -6.92
N SER A 91 -12.12 4.89 -7.89
CA SER A 91 -11.55 6.22 -8.11
C SER A 91 -12.63 7.30 -8.17
N GLY A 92 -12.45 8.36 -7.37
CA GLY A 92 -13.38 9.51 -7.30
C GLY A 92 -14.61 9.32 -6.41
N GLN A 93 -14.81 8.14 -5.81
CA GLN A 93 -15.94 7.87 -4.92
C GLN A 93 -15.55 7.69 -3.45
N SER A 94 -14.26 7.83 -3.11
CA SER A 94 -13.71 7.55 -1.78
C SER A 94 -14.26 6.24 -1.21
N ARG A 95 -14.27 5.20 -2.05
CA ARG A 95 -14.88 3.91 -1.75
C ARG A 95 -13.96 2.78 -2.13
N ILE A 96 -13.90 1.78 -1.27
CA ILE A 96 -13.19 0.54 -1.54
C ILE A 96 -14.11 -0.66 -1.35
N HIS A 97 -14.02 -1.61 -2.27
CA HIS A 97 -14.58 -2.94 -2.09
C HIS A 97 -13.50 -3.88 -1.56
N LEU A 98 -13.82 -4.66 -0.53
CA LEU A 98 -12.99 -5.76 -0.02
C LEU A 98 -13.67 -7.09 -0.39
N TYR A 99 -13.00 -7.92 -1.20
CA TYR A 99 -13.55 -9.17 -1.72
C TYR A 99 -13.31 -10.32 -0.73
N LEU A 100 -14.28 -10.58 0.15
CA LEU A 100 -14.12 -11.51 1.28
C LEU A 100 -13.76 -12.95 0.85
N GLY A 101 -14.17 -13.39 -0.35
CA GLY A 101 -13.81 -14.71 -0.86
C GLY A 101 -12.31 -14.85 -1.07
N ALA A 102 -11.69 -13.86 -1.73
CA ALA A 102 -10.25 -13.82 -1.96
C ALA A 102 -9.48 -13.62 -0.65
N ILE A 103 -9.95 -12.73 0.21
CA ILE A 103 -9.31 -12.43 1.49
C ILE A 103 -9.32 -13.64 2.43
N ARG A 104 -10.42 -14.40 2.49
CA ARG A 104 -10.47 -15.63 3.31
C ARG A 104 -9.45 -16.66 2.88
N LEU A 105 -9.27 -16.87 1.58
CA LEU A 105 -8.28 -17.82 1.06
C LEU A 105 -6.87 -17.41 1.46
N TRP A 106 -6.54 -16.14 1.24
CA TRP A 106 -5.24 -15.59 1.62
C TRP A 106 -5.01 -15.61 3.14
N ALA A 107 -6.06 -15.34 3.92
CA ALA A 107 -6.00 -15.42 5.37
C ALA A 107 -5.65 -16.84 5.83
N GLN A 108 -6.29 -17.85 5.25
CA GLN A 108 -6.03 -19.26 5.53
C GLN A 108 -4.59 -19.66 5.15
N GLU A 109 -4.12 -19.27 3.97
CA GLU A 109 -2.76 -19.56 3.49
C GLU A 109 -1.67 -18.97 4.40
N ASN A 110 -1.96 -17.85 5.07
CA ASN A 110 -1.02 -17.14 5.94
C ASN A 110 -1.35 -17.30 7.44
N GLY A 111 -2.26 -18.22 7.79
CA GLY A 111 -2.63 -18.51 9.19
C GLY A 111 -3.28 -17.36 9.97
N MET A 112 -3.84 -16.35 9.29
CA MET A 112 -4.43 -15.15 9.93
C MET A 112 -5.95 -15.27 10.03
N THR A 113 -6.53 -14.50 10.96
CA THR A 113 -7.98 -14.29 10.98
C THR A 113 -8.38 -13.45 9.77
N LEU A 114 -9.65 -13.58 9.36
CA LEU A 114 -10.21 -12.75 8.29
C LEU A 114 -10.13 -11.25 8.66
N GLU A 115 -10.37 -10.91 9.92
CA GLU A 115 -10.32 -9.54 10.42
C GLU A 115 -8.92 -8.94 10.29
N THR A 116 -7.88 -9.68 10.70
CA THR A 116 -6.49 -9.25 10.51
C THR A 116 -6.18 -9.07 9.03
N ALA A 117 -6.58 -10.03 8.18
CA ALA A 117 -6.34 -9.95 6.74
C ALA A 117 -7.00 -8.71 6.12
N GLN A 118 -8.25 -8.43 6.47
CA GLN A 118 -8.98 -7.25 6.02
C GLN A 118 -8.30 -5.96 6.48
N ASN A 119 -7.88 -5.90 7.75
CA ASN A 119 -7.23 -4.72 8.31
C ASN A 119 -5.90 -4.43 7.63
N VAL A 120 -5.12 -5.48 7.36
CA VAL A 120 -3.85 -5.43 6.64
C VAL A 120 -4.07 -4.91 5.23
N ILE A 121 -4.97 -5.52 4.45
CA ILE A 121 -5.30 -5.06 3.09
C ILE A 121 -5.81 -3.61 3.10
N LEU A 122 -6.69 -3.28 4.04
CA LEU A 122 -7.24 -1.94 4.14
C LEU A 122 -6.17 -0.89 4.48
N SER A 123 -5.16 -1.23 5.28
CA SER A 123 -4.06 -0.31 5.58
C SER A 123 -3.23 0.04 4.34
N HIS A 124 -2.96 -0.93 3.47
CA HIS A 124 -2.31 -0.71 2.17
C HIS A 124 -3.15 0.21 1.29
N GLU A 125 -4.43 -0.11 1.16
CA GLU A 125 -5.35 0.64 0.30
C GLU A 125 -5.65 2.05 0.83
N TYR A 126 -5.61 2.23 2.14
CA TYR A 126 -5.74 3.52 2.78
C TYR A 126 -4.60 4.47 2.35
N PHE A 127 -3.39 3.97 2.09
CA PHE A 127 -2.33 4.79 1.49
C PHE A 127 -2.75 5.32 0.12
N HIS A 128 -3.30 4.49 -0.77
CA HIS A 128 -3.77 4.95 -2.09
C HIS A 128 -4.89 5.99 -1.96
N PHE A 129 -5.77 5.83 -0.98
CA PHE A 129 -6.74 6.86 -0.65
C PHE A 129 -6.07 8.18 -0.22
N LEU A 130 -5.00 8.14 0.58
CA LEU A 130 -4.21 9.32 0.93
C LEU A 130 -3.51 9.94 -0.28
N GLU A 131 -2.99 9.13 -1.21
CA GLU A 131 -2.40 9.63 -2.46
C GLU A 131 -3.40 10.45 -3.27
N TRP A 132 -4.64 9.99 -3.33
CA TRP A 132 -5.70 10.68 -4.06
C TRP A 132 -6.16 11.98 -3.37
N THR A 133 -6.18 11.99 -2.04
CA THR A 133 -6.84 13.06 -1.28
C THR A 133 -5.90 14.10 -0.68
N LYS A 134 -4.66 13.73 -0.32
CA LYS A 134 -3.77 14.58 0.49
C LYS A 134 -2.32 14.61 0.00
N LEU A 135 -1.76 13.46 -0.40
CA LEU A 135 -0.32 13.33 -0.65
C LEU A 135 0.08 13.60 -2.11
N GLY A 136 -0.89 13.52 -3.03
CA GLY A 136 -0.62 13.44 -4.46
C GLY A 136 -0.09 12.05 -4.87
N LEU A 137 -0.33 11.70 -6.14
CA LEU A 137 0.02 10.39 -6.69
C LEU A 137 1.55 10.18 -6.72
N THR A 138 2.05 9.24 -5.93
CA THR A 138 3.47 8.85 -5.86
C THR A 138 3.94 8.32 -7.21
N SER A 139 3.07 7.60 -7.93
CA SER A 139 3.34 7.19 -9.31
C SER A 139 3.68 8.35 -10.27
N ARG A 140 3.28 9.60 -9.97
CA ARG A 140 3.58 10.77 -10.80
C ARG A 140 4.85 11.53 -10.39
N GLU A 141 5.49 11.16 -9.29
CA GLU A 141 6.72 11.81 -8.82
C GLU A 141 7.93 11.51 -9.72
N TYR A 142 7.86 10.42 -10.48
CA TYR A 142 8.79 10.14 -11.56
C TYR A 142 8.02 9.80 -12.83
N GLN A 143 8.40 10.43 -13.94
CA GLN A 143 7.72 10.27 -15.21
C GLN A 143 8.69 9.91 -16.32
N VAL A 144 8.29 8.93 -17.13
CA VAL A 144 9.00 8.52 -18.34
C VAL A 144 8.22 8.93 -19.59
N PRO A 145 8.86 9.11 -20.75
CA PRO A 145 8.14 9.33 -22.00
C PRO A 145 7.18 8.18 -22.33
N MET A 146 5.95 8.50 -22.74
CA MET A 146 4.99 7.47 -23.16
C MET A 146 5.48 6.78 -24.43
N LEU A 147 5.80 7.60 -25.44
CA LEU A 147 6.29 7.16 -26.74
C LEU A 147 7.64 7.82 -27.04
N LYS A 148 8.54 7.03 -27.62
CA LYS A 148 9.83 7.51 -28.12
C LYS A 148 10.02 7.06 -29.56
N LEU A 149 10.12 8.01 -30.48
CA LEU A 149 10.41 7.78 -31.89
C LEU A 149 11.69 8.53 -32.24
N GLY A 150 12.83 7.84 -32.21
CA GLY A 150 14.14 8.47 -32.34
C GLY A 150 14.39 9.53 -31.24
N PRO A 151 14.78 10.77 -31.58
CA PRO A 151 14.96 11.84 -30.60
C PRO A 151 13.64 12.43 -30.08
N LEU A 152 12.51 12.17 -30.74
CA LEU A 152 11.22 12.72 -30.36
C LEU A 152 10.62 11.94 -29.18
N LYS A 153 10.21 12.66 -28.13
CA LYS A 153 9.52 12.15 -26.94
C LYS A 153 8.12 12.73 -26.89
N LEU A 154 7.09 11.88 -26.87
CA LEU A 154 5.68 12.29 -26.82
C LEU A 154 5.01 11.74 -25.57
N GLY A 155 4.30 12.62 -24.86
CA GLY A 155 3.59 12.30 -23.62
C GLY A 155 4.52 11.94 -22.45
N LYS A 156 3.95 11.91 -21.24
CA LYS A 156 4.61 11.44 -20.02
C LYS A 156 3.67 10.52 -19.26
N THR A 157 4.19 9.42 -18.76
CA THR A 157 3.47 8.51 -17.87
C THR A 157 4.22 8.35 -16.56
N GLY A 158 3.47 8.20 -15.48
CA GLY A 158 4.02 7.82 -14.18
C GLY A 158 4.47 6.37 -14.16
N VAL A 159 5.18 6.00 -13.09
CA VAL A 159 5.63 4.64 -12.77
C VAL A 159 4.71 4.11 -11.68
N ARG A 160 3.85 3.13 -12.01
CA ARG A 160 2.78 2.65 -11.11
C ARG A 160 3.35 1.94 -9.88
N ALA A 161 4.42 1.18 -10.06
CA ALA A 161 5.08 0.48 -8.95
C ALA A 161 5.51 1.42 -7.81
N LEU A 162 5.72 2.73 -8.06
CA LEU A 162 6.04 3.67 -6.99
C LEU A 162 4.86 3.89 -6.02
N SER A 163 3.60 3.77 -6.48
CA SER A 163 2.44 3.78 -5.57
C SER A 163 2.44 2.54 -4.68
N GLU A 164 2.66 1.36 -5.26
CA GLU A 164 2.67 0.09 -4.51
C GLU A 164 3.81 0.06 -3.48
N ILE A 165 5.00 0.51 -3.87
CA ILE A 165 6.15 0.66 -2.94
C ILE A 165 5.79 1.57 -1.76
N GLY A 166 5.13 2.71 -2.02
CA GLY A 166 4.68 3.62 -0.97
C GLY A 166 3.62 2.99 -0.05
N ALA A 167 2.69 2.22 -0.62
CA ALA A 167 1.64 1.54 0.14
C ALA A 167 2.20 0.42 1.02
N HIS A 168 3.15 -0.37 0.51
CA HIS A 168 3.87 -1.37 1.29
C HIS A 168 4.65 -0.73 2.44
N ALA A 169 5.38 0.36 2.17
CA ALA A 169 6.10 1.10 3.20
C ALA A 169 5.14 1.63 4.27
N PHE A 170 4.01 2.20 3.87
CA PHE A 170 2.99 2.70 4.79
C PHE A 170 2.46 1.60 5.71
N ALA A 171 1.95 0.51 5.14
CA ALA A 171 1.31 -0.56 5.89
C ALA A 171 2.30 -1.23 6.87
N ARG A 172 3.53 -1.46 6.39
CA ARG A 172 4.61 -2.03 7.21
C ARG A 172 5.02 -1.11 8.35
N THR A 173 5.33 0.16 8.07
CA THR A 173 5.74 1.11 9.11
C THR A 173 4.65 1.32 10.14
N TYR A 174 3.38 1.37 9.73
CA TYR A 174 2.28 1.51 10.68
C TYR A 174 2.20 0.32 11.63
N TYR A 175 2.32 -0.91 11.11
CA TYR A 175 2.35 -2.12 11.92
C TYR A 175 3.54 -2.15 12.88
N GLU A 176 4.74 -1.78 12.41
CA GLU A 176 5.94 -1.71 13.26
C GLU A 176 5.74 -0.71 14.42
N LEU A 177 5.09 0.43 14.18
CA LEU A 177 4.78 1.43 15.20
C LEU A 177 3.76 0.93 16.23
N THR A 178 2.73 0.17 15.81
CA THR A 178 1.74 -0.40 16.73
C THR A 178 2.38 -1.44 17.64
N GLU A 179 3.19 -2.33 17.07
CA GLU A 179 3.96 -3.34 17.80
C GLU A 179 4.96 -2.74 18.80
N GLU A 180 5.67 -1.68 18.39
CA GLU A 180 6.58 -0.96 19.30
C GLU A 180 5.85 -0.31 20.47
N ARG A 181 4.64 0.18 20.25
CA ARG A 181 3.82 0.77 21.30
C ARG A 181 3.32 -0.31 22.25
N GLU A 182 2.75 -1.41 21.74
CA GLU A 182 2.26 -2.51 22.56
C GLU A 182 3.36 -3.06 23.49
N ARG A 183 4.57 -3.28 22.95
CA ARG A 183 5.73 -3.68 23.77
C ARG A 183 6.09 -2.66 24.85
N LYS A 184 5.95 -1.37 24.60
CA LYS A 184 6.22 -0.31 25.59
C LYS A 184 5.14 -0.26 26.66
N ASP A 185 3.87 -0.41 26.27
CA ASP A 185 2.74 -0.43 27.19
C ASP A 185 2.87 -1.66 28.13
N GLU A 186 3.18 -2.85 27.59
CA GLU A 186 3.47 -4.07 28.36
C GLU A 186 4.67 -3.89 29.31
N ALA A 187 5.76 -3.27 28.85
CA ALA A 187 6.96 -3.05 29.67
C ALA A 187 6.74 -2.00 30.78
N THR A 188 5.77 -1.10 30.61
CA THR A 188 5.44 -0.04 31.58
C THR A 188 4.29 -0.42 32.51
N GLY A 189 3.63 -1.56 32.30
CA GLY A 189 2.60 -2.10 33.18
C GLY A 189 1.31 -1.29 33.22
N ILE A 190 1.03 -0.55 32.14
CA ILE A 190 -0.28 0.09 31.91
C ILE A 190 -1.15 -0.85 31.09
#